data_AF-A0AAP7QNG7-F1
#
_entry.id   AF-A0AAP7QNG7-F1
#
_cell.length_a   1.000
_cell.length_b   1.000
_cell.length_c   1.000
_cell.angle_alpha   90.00
_cell.angle_beta   90.00
_cell.angle_gamma   90.00
#
_symmetry.space_group_name_H-M   'P 1'
#
loop_
_entity.id
_entity.type
_entity.pdbx_description
1 polymer ?
#
loop_
_entity_poly.entity_id
_entity_poly.type
_entity_poly.pdbx_seq_one_letter_code
_entity_poly.pdbx_strand_id
1 'polypeptide(L)' 'MSEQINCRNCHELIPYRSKTCPSCGIEKPLPKKERVKDRVILVVAGIVVVLLAAMVLGMANAYIGIFK' A
#
# COMPACT_ATOMS: atom_id res chain seq x y z
N MET A 1 28.61 4.96 -3.58
CA MET A 1 27.71 6.14 -3.56
C MET A 1 26.98 6.10 -2.23
N SER A 2 27.16 7.10 -1.37
CA SER A 2 26.56 7.15 -0.04
C SER A 2 25.08 7.54 -0.17
N GLU A 3 24.16 6.60 0.05
CA GLU A 3 22.73 6.90 0.06
C GLU A 3 22.38 7.78 1.27
N GLN A 4 21.82 8.96 0.99
CA GLN A 4 21.34 9.93 1.97
C GLN A 4 19.81 9.97 1.93
N ILE A 5 19.19 10.19 3.09
CA ILE A 5 17.73 10.30 3.24
C ILE A 5 17.37 11.48 4.12
N ASN A 6 16.13 11.93 4.02
CA ASN A 6 15.60 12.95 4.92
C ASN A 6 15.16 12.30 6.25
N CYS A 7 15.54 12.92 7.36
CA CYS A 7 15.03 12.56 8.67
C CYS A 7 13.51 12.75 8.73
N ARG A 8 12.78 11.79 9.30
CA ARG A 8 11.32 11.87 9.46
C ARG A 8 10.81 13.01 10.36
N ASN A 9 11.68 13.60 11.18
CA ASN A 9 11.31 14.59 12.20
C ASN A 9 11.72 16.00 11.81
N CYS A 10 13.02 16.22 11.57
CA CYS A 10 13.55 17.53 11.22
C CYS A 10 13.77 17.73 9.71
N HIS A 11 13.50 16.71 8.88
CA HIS A 11 13.70 16.75 7.42
C HIS A 11 15.13 17.01 6.93
N GLU A 12 16.11 17.04 7.83
CA GLU A 12 17.54 17.16 7.50
C GLU A 12 18.04 15.94 6.72
N LEU A 13 18.98 16.15 5.79
CA LEU A 13 19.67 15.05 5.11
C LEU A 13 20.59 14.32 6.09
N ILE A 14 20.40 13.01 6.20
CA ILE A 14 21.18 12.13 7.05
C ILE A 14 21.62 10.88 6.26
N PRO A 15 22.71 10.20 6.68
CA PRO A 15 23.08 8.92 6.09
C PRO A 15 21.99 7.87 6.29
N TYR A 16 21.70 7.06 5.26
CA TYR A 16 20.68 6.00 5.33
C TYR A 16 20.89 5.00 6.48
N ARG A 17 22.16 4.74 6.84
CA ARG A 17 22.53 3.77 7.91
C ARG A 17 22.47 4.35 9.33
N SER A 18 22.12 5.62 9.49
CA SER A 18 22.09 6.27 10.80
C SER A 18 20.92 5.76 11.66
N LYS A 19 21.23 5.21 12.83
CA LYS A 19 20.22 4.78 13.83
C LYS A 19 19.56 5.96 14.55
N THR A 20 20.23 7.11 14.55
CA THR A 20 19.81 8.33 15.25
C THR A 20 20.08 9.53 14.34
N CYS A 21 19.21 10.54 14.38
CA CYS A 21 19.46 11.79 13.64
C CYS A 21 20.52 12.62 14.37
N PRO A 22 21.63 13.04 13.70
CA PRO A 22 22.62 13.92 14.32
C PRO A 22 22.10 15.35 14.56
N SER A 23 21.07 15.78 13.82
CA SER A 23 20.53 17.15 13.92
C SER A 23 19.49 17.28 15.04
N CYS A 24 18.50 16.37 15.10
CA CYS A 24 17.42 16.44 16.09
C CYS A 24 17.44 15.38 17.19
N GLY A 25 18.39 14.43 17.16
CA GLY A 25 18.52 13.38 18.18
C GLY A 25 17.47 12.27 18.14
N ILE A 26 16.53 12.27 17.17
CA ILE A 26 15.48 11.25 17.12
C ILE A 26 16.05 9.85 16.83
N GLU A 27 15.57 8.86 17.58
CA GLU A 27 15.84 7.44 17.33
C GLU A 27 15.01 6.92 16.15
N LYS A 28 15.62 6.11 15.29
CA LYS A 28 15.03 5.59 14.03
C LYS A 28 14.55 6.73 13.13
N PRO A 29 15.47 7.54 12.58
CA PRO A 29 15.12 8.71 11.79
C PRO A 29 14.59 8.37 10.39
N LEU A 30 14.71 7.10 9.97
CA LEU A 30 14.17 6.62 8.71
C LEU A 30 12.64 6.77 8.65
N PRO A 31 12.07 7.14 7.49
CA PRO A 31 10.64 7.15 7.30
C PRO A 31 10.08 5.73 7.55
N LYS A 32 8.96 5.63 8.29
CA LYS A 32 8.27 4.34 8.44
C LYS A 32 7.89 3.88 7.04
N LYS A 33 8.28 2.66 6.64
CA LYS A 33 7.68 2.01 5.46
C LYS A 33 6.17 2.10 5.61
N GLU A 34 5.51 2.85 4.74
CA GLU A 34 4.06 3.02 4.74
C GLU A 34 3.39 1.69 4.35
N ARG A 35 3.24 0.80 5.34
CA ARG A 35 2.51 -0.47 5.21
C ARG A 35 1.01 -0.28 4.95
N VAL A 36 0.50 0.95 5.02
CA VAL A 36 -0.93 1.26 4.92
C VAL A 36 -1.42 1.17 3.47
N LYS A 37 -0.60 1.56 2.49
CA LYS A 37 -0.97 1.50 1.06
C LYS A 37 -1.27 0.06 0.60
N ASP A 38 -0.47 -0.91 1.03
CA ASP A 38 -0.65 -2.32 0.65
C ASP A 38 -2.01 -2.88 1.07
N ARG A 39 -2.50 -2.55 2.28
CA ARG A 39 -3.78 -3.08 2.77
C ARG A 39 -4.96 -2.54 1.96
N VAL A 40 -4.94 -1.25 1.59
CA VAL A 40 -6.01 -0.64 0.79
C VAL A 40 -6.07 -1.26 -0.60
N ILE A 41 -4.92 -1.44 -1.24
CA ILE A 41 -4.83 -2.05 -2.57
C ILE A 41 -5.39 -3.48 -2.55
N LEU A 42 -5.04 -4.27 -1.52
CA LEU A 42 -5.52 -5.65 -1.38
C LEU A 42 -7.05 -5.72 -1.24
N VAL A 43 -7.64 -4.83 -0.42
CA VAL A 43 -9.10 -4.79 -0.21
C VAL A 43 -9.83 -4.39 -1.48
N VAL A 44 -9.34 -3.36 -2.18
CA VAL A 44 -9.95 -2.89 -3.44
C VAL A 44 -9.88 -3.99 -4.50
N ALA A 45 -8.73 -4.64 -4.67
CA ALA A 45 -8.59 -5.75 -5.60
C ALA A 45 -9.57 -6.91 -5.31
N GLY A 46 -9.77 -7.26 -4.03
CA GLY A 46 -10.71 -8.29 -3.63
C GLY A 46 -12.17 -7.95 -3.99
N ILE A 47 -12.60 -6.72 -3.72
CA ILE A 47 -13.97 -6.27 -4.05
C ILE A 47 -14.23 -6.34 -5.57
N VAL A 48 -13.26 -5.90 -6.38
CA VAL A 48 -13.37 -5.93 -7.85
C VAL A 48 -13.58 -7.35 -8.36
N VAL A 49 -12.82 -8.33 -7.85
CA VAL A 49 -12.94 -9.73 -8.25
C VAL A 49 -14.31 -10.31 -7.88
N VAL A 50 -14.81 -10.02 -6.67
CA VAL A 50 -16.12 -10.50 -6.22
C VAL A 50 -17.26 -9.92 -7.08
N LEU A 51 -17.19 -8.63 -7.40
CA LEU A 51 -18.19 -7.98 -8.25
C LEU A 51 -18.20 -8.57 -9.66
N LEU A 52 -17.04 -8.80 -10.26
CA LEU A 52 -16.94 -9.43 -11.57
C LEU A 52 -17.52 -10.85 -11.58
N ALA A 53 -17.20 -11.65 -10.55
CA ALA A 53 -17.74 -13.01 -10.43
C ALA A 53 -19.28 -13.01 -10.29
N ALA A 54 -19.82 -12.09 -9.49
CA ALA A 54 -21.27 -11.93 -9.34
C ALA A 54 -21.94 -11.52 -10.67
N MET A 55 -21.29 -10.66 -11.45
CA MET A 55 -21.79 -10.23 -12.76
C MET A 55 -21.85 -11.40 -13.75
N VAL A 56 -20.79 -12.23 -13.81
CA VAL A 56 -20.74 -13.43 -14.66
C VAL A 56 -21.80 -14.46 -14.25
N LEU A 57 -21.97 -14.70 -12.94
CA LEU A 57 -23.01 -15.58 -12.42
C LEU A 57 -24.41 -15.06 -12.75
N GLY A 58 -24.65 -13.76 -12.60
CA GLY A 58 -25.91 -13.12 -12.98
C GLY A 58 -26.22 -13.29 -14.46
N MET A 59 -25.24 -13.11 -15.34
CA MET A 59 -25.39 -13.33 -16.78
C MET A 59 -25.73 -14.79 -17.08
N ALA A 60 -25.01 -15.76 -16.49
CA ALA A 60 -25.30 -17.17 -16.68
C ALA A 60 -26.74 -17.53 -16.24
N ASN A 61 -27.20 -17.00 -15.10
CA ASN A 61 -28.55 -17.24 -14.60
C ASN A 61 -29.62 -16.63 -15.50
N ALA A 62 -29.38 -15.42 -16.03
CA ALA A 62 -30.26 -14.76 -17.00
C ALA A 62 -30.33 -15.54 -18.33
N TYR A 63 -29.19 -16.02 -18.84
CA TYR A 63 -29.15 -16.87 -20.03
C TYR A 63 -30.00 -18.14 -19.85
N ILE A 64 -29.84 -18.86 -18.74
CA ILE A 64 -30.59 -20.09 -18.48
C ILE A 64 -32.10 -19.80 -18.33
N GLY A 65 -32.47 -18.67 -17.71
CA GLY A 65 -33.87 -18.26 -17.55
C GLY A 65 -34.58 -17.87 -18.85
N ILE A 66 -33.85 -17.37 -19.86
CA ILE A 66 -34.41 -16.99 -21.17
C ILE A 66 -34.61 -18.23 -22.08
N PHE A 67 -33.81 -19.28 -21.91
CA PHE A 67 -33.87 -20.51 -22.71
C PHE A 67 -34.70 -21.64 -22.07
N LYS A 68 -35.45 -21.37 -21.00
CA LYS A 68 -36.30 -22.34 -20.29
C LYS A 68 -37.78 -22.15 -20.55
#